data_AF-A0A495T215-F1
#
_entry.id   AF-A0A495T215-F1
#
_cell.length_a   1.000
_cell.length_b   1.000
_cell.length_c   1.000
_cell.angle_alpha   90.00
_cell.angle_beta   90.00
_cell.angle_gamma   90.00
#
_symmetry.space_group_name_H-M   'P 1'
#
loop_
_entity.id
_entity.type
_entity.pdbx_description
1 polymer ?
#
loop_
_entity_poly.entity_id
_entity_poly.type
_entity_poly.pdbx_seq_one_letter_code
_entity_poly.pdbx_strand_id
1 'polypeptide(L)'
;MIAQGGELATEPTAPTLYPARRVFWLSSAISRRSTRDQGSPTINQITRWARDEAMDAIPEKRYSEILAAIAPTFLDHDVAKGRRLSTPFLVNGPKDPEARRIMVIGREYGGNGWNVAHQGDGPNAYVTKALTRHRDFFDKAMAKEGRDRGDTFFNFMRALARSIGTEGGLIYSNLLCLDSGGKSPRTSEHFPLIKRLSKQLLDVQLDHFKPDVVIFANGMDTVGIRREFFPIDGDGKVCVSLRNWEERGISKNQLWEFELHGKFLCYRIQHPSARSNAAKAARKQLVEVLSETIPRKQLVTAIAAGADGL
;
A
#
# COMPACT_ATOMS: atom_id res chain seq x y z
N MET A 1 59.49 -62.33 -0.66
CA MET A 1 59.89 -61.41 0.42
C MET A 1 58.65 -60.58 0.75
N ILE A 2 57.79 -60.97 1.71
CA ILE A 2 57.89 -60.73 3.18
C ILE A 2 58.12 -59.22 3.41
N ALA A 3 57.26 -58.42 4.07
CA ALA A 3 56.32 -58.59 5.19
C ALA A 3 55.07 -57.69 4.96
N GLN A 4 53.82 -58.05 5.30
CA GLN A 4 53.19 -58.12 6.64
C GLN A 4 53.24 -56.81 7.46
N GLY A 5 52.06 -56.32 7.84
CA GLY A 5 51.85 -55.25 8.80
C GLY A 5 50.43 -54.68 8.72
N GLY A 6 49.45 -55.36 9.32
CA GLY A 6 48.14 -54.78 9.60
C GLY A 6 48.10 -54.21 11.02
N GLU A 7 47.21 -53.24 11.28
CA GLU A 7 46.42 -53.18 12.51
C GLU A 7 45.33 -52.08 12.47
N LEU A 8 44.13 -52.54 12.83
CA LEU A 8 43.11 -51.97 13.70
C LEU A 8 42.50 -50.57 13.46
N ALA A 9 41.16 -50.63 13.46
CA ALA A 9 40.19 -49.56 13.47
C ALA A 9 40.25 -48.66 14.71
N THR A 10 39.92 -47.39 14.52
CA THR A 10 39.23 -46.55 15.50
C THR A 10 38.35 -45.52 14.79
N GLU A 11 37.04 -45.61 15.00
CA GLU A 11 36.08 -44.53 14.71
C GLU A 11 36.41 -43.28 15.53
N PRO A 12 36.27 -42.06 14.98
CA PRO A 12 36.10 -40.86 15.77
C PRO A 12 34.61 -40.53 15.93
N THR A 13 34.15 -40.84 17.14
CA THR A 13 33.09 -40.19 17.93
C THR A 13 32.56 -38.84 17.44
N ALA A 14 31.23 -38.75 17.39
CA ALA A 14 30.47 -37.51 17.28
C ALA A 14 30.69 -36.57 18.48
N PRO A 15 30.76 -35.24 18.28
CA PRO A 15 30.58 -34.27 19.34
C PRO A 15 29.14 -33.73 19.38
N THR A 16 28.46 -34.11 20.44
CA THR A 16 27.60 -33.31 21.33
C THR A 16 27.18 -31.88 20.93
N LEU A 17 25.86 -31.74 20.78
CA LEU A 17 24.93 -30.67 21.18
C LEU A 17 25.43 -29.43 21.98
N TYR A 18 24.79 -28.30 21.61
CA TYR A 18 24.54 -26.99 22.29
C TYR A 18 25.52 -25.81 22.03
N PRO A 19 25.08 -24.52 22.15
CA PRO A 19 23.72 -23.96 22.24
C PRO A 19 23.42 -22.79 21.25
N ALA A 20 22.16 -22.38 21.25
CA ALA A 20 21.57 -21.22 20.59
C ALA A 20 22.45 -19.95 20.62
N ARG A 21 22.71 -19.36 19.44
CA ARG A 21 23.20 -17.98 19.33
C ARG A 21 22.07 -17.03 18.99
N ARG A 22 21.85 -16.16 19.97
CA ARG A 22 20.92 -15.04 20.03
C ARG A 22 21.12 -14.08 18.86
N VAL A 23 19.95 -13.59 18.42
CA VAL A 23 19.69 -12.32 17.74
C VAL A 23 20.64 -11.22 18.23
N PHE A 24 21.53 -10.75 17.36
CA PHE A 24 22.32 -9.54 17.53
C PHE A 24 22.28 -8.77 16.19
N TRP A 25 21.15 -8.13 15.91
CA TRP A 25 21.01 -7.09 14.90
C TRP A 25 19.86 -6.17 15.31
N LEU A 26 20.11 -5.32 16.31
CA LEU A 26 19.26 -4.18 16.67
C LEU A 26 20.01 -3.25 17.65
N SER A 27 21.12 -2.68 17.19
CA SER A 27 21.81 -1.57 17.87
C SER A 27 22.80 -0.90 16.92
N SER A 28 22.32 -0.26 15.86
CA SER A 28 23.15 0.64 15.03
C SER A 28 22.36 1.70 14.24
N ALA A 29 21.10 2.00 14.60
CA ALA A 29 20.32 3.04 13.91
C ALA A 29 19.59 4.03 14.84
N ILE A 30 19.96 4.09 16.13
CA ILE A 30 19.64 5.23 17.00
C ILE A 30 20.90 6.09 17.09
N SER A 31 21.21 6.79 16.01
CA SER A 31 22.14 7.91 16.08
C SER A 31 21.79 8.89 14.96
N ARG A 32 21.54 10.14 15.37
CA ARG A 32 21.16 11.33 14.59
C ARG A 32 19.65 11.59 14.42
N ARG A 33 18.97 11.80 15.55
CA ARG A 33 18.09 12.98 15.68
C ARG A 33 18.48 13.74 16.94
N SER A 34 18.68 15.04 16.75
CA SER A 34 19.13 16.02 17.73
C SER A 34 18.38 15.88 19.05
N THR A 35 19.14 15.62 20.11
CA THR A 35 18.70 15.61 21.50
C THR A 35 18.38 17.03 21.96
N ARG A 36 17.12 17.28 22.31
CA ARG A 36 16.76 18.14 23.44
C ARG A 36 15.34 17.75 23.89
N ASP A 37 15.30 17.13 25.07
CA ASP A 37 14.18 17.10 26.00
C ASP A 37 12.92 16.27 25.66
N GLN A 38 13.09 14.96 25.48
CA GLN A 38 12.01 13.98 25.62
C GLN A 38 12.57 12.79 26.44
N GLY A 39 11.95 12.47 27.58
CA GLY A 39 12.36 11.37 28.44
C GLY A 39 12.38 10.01 27.73
N SER A 40 13.01 9.02 28.36
CA SER A 40 13.11 7.66 27.83
C SER A 40 11.73 7.13 27.41
N PRO A 41 11.59 6.58 26.20
CA PRO A 41 10.30 6.13 25.70
C PRO A 41 9.77 4.96 26.54
N THR A 42 8.48 5.01 26.84
CA THR A 42 7.75 3.95 27.55
C THR A 42 7.73 2.65 26.74
N ILE A 43 7.53 1.51 27.40
CA ILE A 43 7.40 0.18 26.75
C ILE A 43 6.29 0.20 25.68
N ASN A 44 5.20 0.95 25.91
CA ASN A 44 4.12 1.12 24.93
C ASN A 44 4.56 1.91 23.69
N GLN A 45 5.40 2.94 23.86
CA GLN A 45 5.98 3.68 22.73
C GLN A 45 6.96 2.81 21.94
N ILE A 46 7.81 2.03 22.62
CA ILE A 46 8.74 1.08 21.97
C ILE A 46 7.98 0.00 21.19
N THR A 47 6.93 -0.56 21.78
CA THR A 47 6.10 -1.60 21.14
C THR A 47 5.33 -1.04 19.94
N ARG A 48 4.87 0.21 20.02
CA ARG A 48 4.22 0.91 18.88
C ARG A 48 5.21 1.16 17.75
N TRP A 49 6.41 1.66 18.03
CA TRP A 49 7.44 1.88 17.01
C TRP A 49 7.91 0.59 16.35
N ALA A 50 8.05 -0.50 17.11
CA ALA A 50 8.36 -1.81 16.56
C ALA A 50 7.23 -2.36 15.65
N ARG A 51 5.95 -2.03 15.95
CA ARG A 51 4.83 -2.35 15.06
C ARG A 51 4.83 -1.49 13.80
N ASP A 52 5.12 -0.21 13.91
CA ASP A 52 5.21 0.71 12.78
C ASP A 52 6.35 0.31 11.82
N GLU A 53 7.52 -0.07 12.34
CA GLU A 53 8.63 -0.65 11.55
C GLU A 53 8.26 -2.01 10.94
N ALA A 54 7.46 -2.83 11.63
CA ALA A 54 6.99 -4.12 11.10
C ALA A 54 5.93 -3.99 9.99
N MET A 55 5.17 -2.88 9.93
CA MET A 55 4.09 -2.71 8.95
C MET A 55 4.60 -2.63 7.51
N ASP A 56 5.78 -2.06 7.28
CA ASP A 56 6.33 -1.93 5.93
C ASP A 56 7.40 -2.99 5.61
N ALA A 57 7.96 -3.69 6.60
CA ALA A 57 8.97 -4.74 6.38
C ALA A 57 8.49 -5.90 5.48
N ILE A 58 7.23 -6.33 5.63
CA ILE A 58 6.65 -7.39 4.79
C ILE A 58 6.41 -6.90 3.35
N PRO A 59 5.75 -5.74 3.12
CA PRO A 59 5.67 -5.12 1.81
C PRO A 59 7.03 -4.91 1.17
N GLU A 60 8.02 -4.41 1.91
CA GLU A 60 9.39 -4.20 1.43
C GLU A 60 9.96 -5.47 0.82
N LYS A 61 9.95 -6.57 1.58
CA LYS A 61 10.44 -7.86 1.09
C LYS A 61 9.69 -8.32 -0.17
N ARG A 62 8.36 -8.29 -0.13
CA ARG A 62 7.53 -8.78 -1.25
C ARG A 62 7.64 -7.90 -2.50
N TYR A 63 7.77 -6.58 -2.33
CA TYR A 63 8.04 -5.66 -3.44
C TYR A 63 9.41 -5.94 -4.04
N SER A 64 10.44 -6.15 -3.22
CA SER A 64 11.77 -6.49 -3.72
C SER A 64 11.77 -7.79 -4.53
N GLU A 65 11.05 -8.82 -4.07
CA GLU A 65 10.89 -10.09 -4.81
C GLU A 65 10.20 -9.88 -6.16
N ILE A 66 9.11 -9.08 -6.20
CA ILE A 66 8.42 -8.74 -7.45
C ILE A 66 9.34 -7.97 -8.41
N LEU A 67 10.08 -6.99 -7.89
CA LEU A 67 10.96 -6.13 -8.69
C LEU A 67 12.28 -6.81 -9.08
N ALA A 68 12.69 -7.88 -8.39
CA ALA A 68 13.80 -8.72 -8.81
C ALA A 68 13.49 -9.53 -10.08
N ALA A 69 12.21 -9.76 -10.37
CA ALA A 69 11.77 -10.52 -11.54
C ALA A 69 11.70 -9.68 -12.84
N ILE A 70 12.10 -8.40 -12.81
CA ILE A 70 12.11 -7.53 -13.98
C ILE A 70 13.51 -7.03 -14.29
N ALA A 71 13.72 -6.54 -15.52
CA ALA A 71 15.01 -5.98 -15.90
C ALA A 71 15.37 -4.79 -14.98
N PRO A 72 16.58 -4.77 -14.38
CA PRO A 72 17.00 -3.69 -13.47
C PRO A 72 16.87 -2.28 -14.06
N THR A 73 16.93 -2.17 -15.38
CA THR A 73 16.72 -0.92 -16.12
C THR A 73 15.33 -0.27 -15.91
N PHE A 74 14.34 -0.96 -15.35
CA PHE A 74 13.06 -0.35 -14.96
C PHE A 74 13.12 0.34 -13.59
N LEU A 75 14.14 0.05 -12.79
CA LEU A 75 14.38 0.64 -11.47
C LEU A 75 15.37 1.81 -11.53
N ASP A 76 16.01 1.99 -12.69
CA ASP A 76 16.92 3.08 -12.99
C ASP A 76 16.14 4.24 -13.62
N HIS A 77 16.11 5.39 -12.93
CA HIS A 77 15.42 6.57 -13.44
C HIS A 77 15.99 7.09 -14.76
N ASP A 78 17.31 7.09 -14.95
CA ASP A 78 17.93 7.64 -16.15
C ASP A 78 17.58 6.78 -17.38
N VAL A 79 17.54 5.46 -17.20
CA VAL A 79 17.10 4.53 -18.27
C VAL A 79 15.58 4.57 -18.46
N ALA A 80 14.80 4.62 -17.38
CA ALA A 80 13.34 4.73 -17.46
C ALA A 80 12.90 6.01 -18.19
N LYS A 81 13.60 7.13 -17.94
CA LYS A 81 13.39 8.40 -18.63
C LYS A 81 13.60 8.28 -20.14
N GLY A 82 14.58 7.49 -20.60
CA GLY A 82 14.78 7.18 -22.01
C GLY A 82 13.57 6.52 -22.67
N ARG A 83 12.83 5.69 -21.90
CA ARG A 83 11.57 5.05 -22.34
C ARG A 83 10.33 5.92 -22.12
N ARG A 84 10.51 7.16 -21.66
CA ARG A 84 9.45 8.06 -21.21
C ARG A 84 8.58 7.43 -20.13
N LEU A 85 9.15 6.63 -19.23
CA LEU A 85 8.47 6.01 -18.10
C LEU A 85 9.00 6.56 -16.78
N SER A 86 8.14 6.58 -15.75
CA SER A 86 8.58 6.72 -14.36
C SER A 86 9.25 5.44 -13.85
N THR A 87 9.84 5.48 -12.67
CA THR A 87 10.13 4.25 -11.91
C THR A 87 8.86 3.74 -11.18
N PRO A 88 8.81 2.46 -10.75
CA PRO A 88 7.65 1.90 -10.05
C PRO A 88 7.21 2.64 -8.77
N PHE A 89 5.97 3.12 -8.73
CA PHE A 89 5.31 3.63 -7.53
C PHE A 89 5.03 2.50 -6.53
N LEU A 90 5.50 2.68 -5.30
CA LEU A 90 5.33 1.75 -4.18
C LEU A 90 4.58 2.43 -3.04
N VAL A 91 3.79 1.63 -2.32
CA VAL A 91 2.84 2.11 -1.32
C VAL A 91 3.23 1.57 0.06
N ASN A 92 3.33 2.48 1.02
CA ASN A 92 3.46 2.19 2.44
C ASN A 92 2.10 1.99 3.11
N GLY A 93 2.11 1.39 4.30
CA GLY A 93 0.91 1.16 5.11
C GLY A 93 0.27 2.44 5.69
N PRO A 94 -0.75 2.32 6.54
CA PRO A 94 -1.23 3.47 7.33
C PRO A 94 -0.15 3.92 8.32
N LYS A 95 -0.10 5.22 8.62
CA LYS A 95 0.79 5.77 9.68
C LYS A 95 0.33 5.39 11.08
N ASP A 96 -0.97 5.27 11.26
CA ASP A 96 -1.57 4.78 12.49
C ASP A 96 -2.15 3.40 12.23
N PRO A 97 -1.50 2.31 12.69
CA PRO A 97 -1.96 0.95 12.45
C PRO A 97 -3.29 0.65 13.14
N GLU A 98 -3.68 1.40 14.18
CA GLU A 98 -4.92 1.20 14.93
C GLU A 98 -6.09 2.03 14.37
N ALA A 99 -5.80 3.02 13.53
CA ALA A 99 -6.83 3.80 12.85
C ALA A 99 -7.60 2.95 11.83
N ARG A 100 -8.84 3.35 11.55
CA ARG A 100 -9.62 2.78 10.44
C ARG A 100 -8.85 2.95 9.14
N ARG A 101 -8.54 1.83 8.47
CA ARG A 101 -7.69 1.79 7.29
C ARG A 101 -8.53 1.98 6.05
N ILE A 102 -8.32 3.08 5.35
CA ILE A 102 -9.03 3.37 4.10
C ILE A 102 -8.01 3.48 2.98
N MET A 103 -8.05 2.51 2.08
CA MET A 103 -7.21 2.50 0.89
C MET A 103 -7.94 3.16 -0.26
N VAL A 104 -7.33 4.18 -0.86
CA VAL A 104 -7.89 4.85 -2.04
C VAL A 104 -7.01 4.55 -3.23
N ILE A 105 -7.56 3.82 -4.21
CA ILE A 105 -6.89 3.42 -5.44
C ILE A 105 -7.28 4.41 -6.54
N GLY A 106 -6.35 5.31 -6.86
CA GLY A 106 -6.53 6.36 -7.88
C GLY A 106 -6.10 5.94 -9.29
N ARG A 107 -5.95 6.96 -10.14
CA ARG A 107 -5.22 6.87 -11.43
C ARG A 107 -4.25 8.04 -11.61
N GLU A 108 -3.72 8.55 -10.51
CA GLU A 108 -2.79 9.66 -10.51
C GLU A 108 -1.52 9.29 -11.29
N TYR A 109 -0.84 10.31 -11.79
CA TYR A 109 0.46 10.19 -12.43
C TYR A 109 1.44 10.99 -11.59
N GLY A 110 2.49 10.33 -11.12
CA GLY A 110 3.41 10.92 -10.15
C GLY A 110 4.35 11.95 -10.73
N GLY A 111 4.63 11.91 -12.04
CA GLY A 111 5.69 12.72 -12.64
C GLY A 111 6.98 12.61 -11.82
N ASN A 112 7.56 13.76 -11.45
CA ASN A 112 8.78 13.82 -10.62
C ASN A 112 8.58 13.33 -9.17
N GLY A 113 7.35 13.13 -8.72
CA GLY A 113 7.02 12.62 -7.39
C GLY A 113 7.32 11.13 -7.21
N TRP A 114 7.35 10.34 -8.31
CA TRP A 114 7.61 8.90 -8.28
C TRP A 114 9.01 8.50 -8.75
N ASN A 115 9.77 9.45 -9.24
CA ASN A 115 11.11 9.17 -9.75
C ASN A 115 12.10 9.01 -8.60
N VAL A 116 12.76 7.85 -8.58
CA VAL A 116 13.79 7.50 -7.60
C VAL A 116 15.13 7.45 -8.32
N ALA A 117 16.10 8.25 -7.88
CA ALA A 117 17.43 8.30 -8.49
C ALA A 117 18.11 6.92 -8.50
N HIS A 118 18.87 6.63 -9.57
CA HIS A 118 19.62 5.38 -9.69
C HIS A 118 20.65 5.22 -8.57
N GLN A 119 20.84 3.99 -8.10
CA GLN A 119 21.72 3.69 -6.95
C GLN A 119 22.54 2.41 -7.10
N GLY A 120 22.53 1.71 -8.24
CA GLY A 120 23.39 0.53 -8.45
C GLY A 120 23.12 -0.72 -7.57
N ASP A 121 22.32 -0.61 -6.52
CA ASP A 121 22.21 -1.60 -5.43
C ASP A 121 21.03 -2.59 -5.56
N GLY A 122 20.47 -2.73 -6.76
CA GLY A 122 19.41 -3.71 -7.06
C GLY A 122 18.03 -3.41 -6.42
N PRO A 123 17.10 -4.39 -6.45
CA PRO A 123 15.71 -4.20 -6.06
C PRO A 123 15.50 -3.75 -4.60
N ASN A 124 16.26 -4.28 -3.65
CA ASN A 124 16.12 -3.93 -2.24
C ASN A 124 16.37 -2.44 -1.98
N ALA A 125 17.49 -1.92 -2.49
CA ALA A 125 17.83 -0.52 -2.32
C ALA A 125 16.85 0.41 -3.05
N TYR A 126 16.35 -0.01 -4.21
CA TYR A 126 15.28 0.70 -4.89
C TYR A 126 14.03 0.79 -4.00
N VAL A 127 13.56 -0.34 -3.46
CA VAL A 127 12.33 -0.41 -2.67
C VAL A 127 12.39 0.49 -1.45
N THR A 128 13.45 0.43 -0.65
CA THR A 128 13.62 1.27 0.55
C THR A 128 13.54 2.77 0.21
N LYS A 129 14.19 3.18 -0.88
CA LYS A 129 14.17 4.59 -1.32
C LYS A 129 12.84 5.00 -1.92
N ALA A 130 12.24 4.14 -2.73
CA ALA A 130 10.93 4.35 -3.32
C ALA A 130 9.87 4.55 -2.23
N LEU A 131 9.82 3.68 -1.23
CA LEU A 131 8.89 3.81 -0.12
C LEU A 131 9.10 5.12 0.64
N THR A 132 10.34 5.47 0.99
CA THR A 132 10.64 6.75 1.64
C THR A 132 10.17 7.94 0.80
N ARG A 133 10.53 7.96 -0.48
CA ARG A 133 10.20 9.04 -1.43
C ARG A 133 8.69 9.20 -1.63
N HIS A 134 7.98 8.09 -1.80
CA HIS A 134 6.54 8.06 -2.04
C HIS A 134 5.74 8.40 -0.78
N ARG A 135 6.21 7.96 0.39
CA ARG A 135 5.69 8.42 1.68
C ARG A 135 5.82 9.93 1.82
N ASP A 136 7.02 10.48 1.60
CA ASP A 136 7.26 11.92 1.69
C ASP A 136 6.37 12.72 0.75
N PHE A 137 6.16 12.21 -0.48
CA PHE A 137 5.26 12.82 -1.44
C PHE A 137 3.81 12.84 -0.93
N PHE A 138 3.32 11.71 -0.43
CA PHE A 138 1.96 11.61 0.10
C PHE A 138 1.76 12.51 1.33
N ASP A 139 2.73 12.50 2.24
CA ASP A 139 2.69 13.30 3.46
C ASP A 139 2.65 14.81 3.16
N LYS A 140 3.47 15.27 2.21
CA LYS A 140 3.43 16.66 1.73
C LYS A 140 2.09 17.00 1.10
N ALA A 141 1.49 16.07 0.35
CA ALA A 141 0.17 16.29 -0.23
C ALA A 141 -0.92 16.38 0.84
N MET A 142 -0.83 15.60 1.92
CA MET A 142 -1.80 15.62 3.02
C MET A 142 -1.63 16.82 3.95
N ALA A 143 -0.39 17.23 4.23
CA ALA A 143 -0.08 18.36 5.11
C ALA A 143 -0.30 19.74 4.46
N LYS A 144 -0.60 19.79 3.16
CA LYS A 144 -0.82 21.05 2.45
C LYS A 144 -2.02 21.80 3.03
N GLU A 145 -1.77 23.02 3.49
CA GLU A 145 -2.81 23.94 3.93
C GLU A 145 -3.67 24.44 2.76
N GLY A 146 -4.96 24.60 3.04
CA GLY A 146 -5.94 25.03 2.05
C GLY A 146 -6.30 23.95 1.02
N ARG A 147 -6.95 24.37 -0.06
CA ARG A 147 -7.38 23.50 -1.15
C ARG A 147 -6.52 23.71 -2.38
N ASP A 148 -6.22 22.62 -3.08
CA ASP A 148 -5.71 22.72 -4.44
C ASP A 148 -6.77 23.39 -5.31
N ARG A 149 -6.33 24.09 -6.37
CA ARG A 149 -7.23 24.67 -7.35
C ARG A 149 -8.04 23.56 -8.03
N GLY A 150 -9.36 23.64 -7.92
CA GLY A 150 -10.31 22.72 -8.54
C GLY A 150 -10.56 21.43 -7.76
N ASP A 151 -11.20 20.46 -8.41
CA ASP A 151 -11.42 19.14 -7.85
C ASP A 151 -10.18 18.27 -8.14
N THR A 152 -9.46 17.86 -7.10
CA THR A 152 -8.23 17.04 -7.21
C THR A 152 -8.35 15.79 -6.34
N PHE A 153 -7.53 14.77 -6.65
CA PHE A 153 -7.45 13.55 -5.85
C PHE A 153 -7.06 13.84 -4.41
N PHE A 154 -6.04 14.66 -4.17
CA PHE A 154 -5.62 15.00 -2.81
C PHE A 154 -6.60 15.93 -2.08
N ASN A 155 -7.36 16.78 -2.78
CA ASN A 155 -8.49 17.48 -2.16
C ASN A 155 -9.54 16.49 -1.61
N PHE A 156 -9.81 15.40 -2.34
CA PHE A 156 -10.70 14.34 -1.86
C PHE A 156 -10.09 13.55 -0.70
N MET A 157 -8.83 13.15 -0.78
CA MET A 157 -8.13 12.47 0.33
C MET A 157 -8.15 13.30 1.62
N ARG A 158 -7.83 14.60 1.55
CA ARG A 158 -7.88 15.50 2.72
C ARG A 158 -9.30 15.69 3.26
N ALA A 159 -10.32 15.74 2.38
CA ALA A 159 -11.71 15.80 2.83
C ALA A 159 -12.14 14.52 3.54
N LEU A 160 -11.78 13.37 2.99
CA LEU A 160 -12.03 12.05 3.57
C LEU A 160 -11.40 11.92 4.96
N ALA A 161 -10.13 12.33 5.08
CA ALA A 161 -9.40 12.28 6.35
C ALA A 161 -10.08 13.11 7.44
N ARG A 162 -10.47 14.35 7.12
CA ARG A 162 -11.17 15.25 8.06
C ARG A 162 -12.54 14.72 8.48
N SER A 163 -13.32 14.21 7.53
CA SER A 163 -14.69 13.76 7.81
C SER A 163 -14.74 12.46 8.62
N ILE A 164 -13.75 11.59 8.47
CA ILE A 164 -13.71 10.29 9.16
C ILE A 164 -12.81 10.33 10.40
N GLY A 165 -11.99 11.38 10.55
CA GLY A 165 -11.03 11.50 11.66
C GLY A 165 -9.86 10.52 11.53
N THR A 166 -9.49 10.11 10.31
CA THR A 166 -8.47 9.06 10.07
C THR A 166 -7.32 9.52 9.17
N GLU A 167 -6.67 10.65 9.50
CA GLU A 167 -5.47 11.06 8.75
C GLU A 167 -4.37 9.99 8.79
N GLY A 168 -4.19 9.34 9.95
CA GLY A 168 -3.22 8.25 10.12
C GLY A 168 -3.60 6.94 9.42
N GLY A 169 -4.88 6.70 9.12
CA GLY A 169 -5.37 5.45 8.53
C GLY A 169 -5.49 5.44 7.00
N LEU A 170 -5.21 6.56 6.32
CA LEU A 170 -5.29 6.62 4.85
C LEU A 170 -4.11 5.90 4.18
N ILE A 171 -4.42 5.12 3.16
CA ILE A 171 -3.45 4.46 2.28
C ILE A 171 -3.65 4.99 0.86
N TYR A 172 -2.64 5.70 0.34
CA TYR A 172 -2.64 6.20 -1.04
C TYR A 172 -2.06 5.16 -1.98
N SER A 173 -2.91 4.62 -2.85
CA SER A 173 -2.52 3.66 -3.87
C SER A 173 -2.97 4.11 -5.27
N ASN A 174 -2.48 3.43 -6.29
CA ASN A 174 -2.78 3.75 -7.67
C ASN A 174 -2.99 2.49 -8.49
N LEU A 175 -3.91 2.54 -9.46
CA LEU A 175 -4.22 1.38 -10.29
C LEU A 175 -3.03 0.95 -11.15
N LEU A 176 -2.19 1.90 -11.59
CA LEU A 176 -0.96 1.62 -12.33
C LEU A 176 0.24 2.12 -11.54
N CYS A 177 1.28 1.29 -11.43
CA CYS A 177 2.49 1.61 -10.70
C CYS A 177 3.53 2.38 -11.54
N LEU A 178 3.28 2.63 -12.83
CA LEU A 178 4.13 3.50 -13.64
C LEU A 178 3.27 4.54 -14.37
N ASP A 179 3.85 5.70 -14.63
CA ASP A 179 3.33 6.66 -15.58
C ASP A 179 4.25 6.80 -16.80
N SER A 180 3.75 7.48 -17.84
CA SER A 180 4.56 7.89 -18.98
C SER A 180 4.64 9.41 -19.07
N GLY A 181 5.72 9.98 -18.56
CA GLY A 181 5.94 11.44 -18.56
C GLY A 181 4.82 12.21 -17.84
N GLY A 182 4.33 11.68 -16.71
CA GLY A 182 3.20 12.24 -15.98
C GLY A 182 1.83 12.01 -16.64
N LYS A 183 1.73 11.04 -17.56
CA LYS A 183 0.50 10.66 -18.26
C LYS A 183 0.28 9.14 -18.21
N SER A 184 -0.83 8.70 -18.79
CA SER A 184 -1.15 7.27 -18.87
C SER A 184 -0.08 6.49 -19.64
N PRO A 185 0.42 5.36 -19.11
CA PRO A 185 1.41 4.53 -19.81
C PRO A 185 0.78 3.57 -20.84
N ARG A 186 -0.51 3.70 -21.15
CA ARG A 186 -1.27 2.75 -21.99
C ARG A 186 -0.73 2.59 -23.42
N THR A 187 -0.03 3.60 -23.93
CA THR A 187 0.58 3.59 -25.26
C THR A 187 2.03 3.12 -25.26
N SER A 188 2.58 2.78 -24.09
CA SER A 188 3.94 2.23 -23.99
C SER A 188 3.97 0.80 -24.52
N GLU A 189 5.03 0.45 -25.24
CA GLU A 189 5.32 -0.95 -25.61
C GLU A 189 5.46 -1.87 -24.39
N HIS A 190 5.82 -1.30 -23.23
CA HIS A 190 5.95 -2.04 -21.97
C HIS A 190 4.63 -2.15 -21.18
N PHE A 191 3.50 -1.71 -21.73
CA PHE A 191 2.24 -1.70 -21.01
C PHE A 191 1.80 -3.07 -20.45
N PRO A 192 2.02 -4.22 -21.14
CA PRO A 192 1.74 -5.54 -20.55
C PRO A 192 2.54 -5.82 -19.27
N LEU A 193 3.82 -5.44 -19.24
CA LEU A 193 4.66 -5.53 -18.05
C LEU A 193 4.13 -4.62 -16.93
N ILE A 194 3.79 -3.37 -17.27
CA ILE A 194 3.27 -2.39 -16.31
C ILE A 194 1.98 -2.91 -15.67
N LYS A 195 1.05 -3.48 -16.45
CA LYS A 195 -0.19 -4.07 -15.92
C LYS A 195 0.10 -5.21 -14.96
N ARG A 196 0.95 -6.16 -15.36
CA ARG A 196 1.32 -7.30 -14.52
C ARG A 196 1.92 -6.84 -13.18
N LEU A 197 2.90 -5.95 -13.24
CA LEU A 197 3.53 -5.38 -12.04
C LEU A 197 2.53 -4.66 -11.15
N SER A 198 1.68 -3.82 -11.74
CA SER A 198 0.67 -3.06 -10.99
C SER A 198 -0.28 -3.99 -10.22
N LYS A 199 -0.71 -5.08 -10.86
CA LYS A 199 -1.57 -6.09 -10.20
C LYS A 199 -0.83 -6.80 -9.07
N GLN A 200 0.39 -7.28 -9.30
CA GLN A 200 1.18 -7.97 -8.28
C GLN A 200 1.42 -7.07 -7.05
N LEU A 201 1.76 -5.80 -7.27
CA LEU A 201 1.97 -4.84 -6.18
C LEU A 201 0.67 -4.51 -5.43
N LEU A 202 -0.45 -4.33 -6.14
CA LEU A 202 -1.76 -4.11 -5.51
C LEU A 202 -2.22 -5.30 -4.67
N ASP A 203 -1.93 -6.52 -5.12
CA ASP A 203 -2.27 -7.73 -4.36
C ASP A 203 -1.51 -7.81 -3.04
N VAL A 204 -0.22 -7.47 -3.05
CA VAL A 204 0.58 -7.33 -1.81
C VAL A 204 -0.05 -6.29 -0.87
N GLN A 205 -0.44 -5.14 -1.40
CA GLN A 205 -1.03 -4.05 -0.61
C GLN A 205 -2.34 -4.48 0.06
N LEU A 206 -3.26 -5.09 -0.70
CA LEU A 206 -4.55 -5.54 -0.20
C LEU A 206 -4.39 -6.65 0.85
N ASP A 207 -3.54 -7.64 0.55
CA ASP A 207 -3.30 -8.79 1.42
C ASP A 207 -2.65 -8.38 2.74
N HIS A 208 -1.64 -7.51 2.68
CA HIS A 208 -0.88 -7.11 3.85
C HIS A 208 -1.54 -6.00 4.68
N PHE A 209 -1.94 -4.89 4.05
CA PHE A 209 -2.49 -3.75 4.80
C PHE A 209 -3.90 -4.01 5.33
N LYS A 210 -4.62 -4.96 4.73
CA LYS A 210 -5.97 -5.37 5.13
C LYS A 210 -6.87 -4.15 5.41
N PRO A 211 -7.11 -3.30 4.40
CA PRO A 211 -7.93 -2.11 4.59
C PRO A 211 -9.35 -2.48 5.01
N ASP A 212 -9.95 -1.68 5.89
CA ASP A 212 -11.37 -1.83 6.26
C ASP A 212 -12.28 -1.43 5.10
N VAL A 213 -11.82 -0.45 4.29
CA VAL A 213 -12.52 0.05 3.11
C VAL A 213 -11.53 0.27 1.97
N VAL A 214 -11.90 -0.15 0.75
CA VAL A 214 -11.18 0.17 -0.49
C VAL A 214 -12.03 1.08 -1.37
N ILE A 215 -11.52 2.26 -1.72
CA ILE A 215 -12.19 3.19 -2.63
C ILE A 215 -11.49 3.14 -3.99
N PHE A 216 -12.15 2.58 -4.99
CA PHE A 216 -11.76 2.66 -6.39
C PHE A 216 -12.15 4.02 -6.95
N ALA A 217 -11.25 4.98 -6.82
CA ALA A 217 -11.42 6.37 -7.23
C ALA A 217 -10.92 6.60 -8.66
N ASN A 218 -11.15 5.63 -9.55
CA ASN A 218 -10.63 5.64 -10.91
C ASN A 218 -11.72 6.00 -11.94
N GLY A 219 -11.38 6.91 -12.85
CA GLY A 219 -12.29 7.39 -13.90
C GLY A 219 -12.63 6.33 -14.96
N MET A 220 -13.51 6.68 -15.90
CA MET A 220 -13.96 5.78 -16.98
C MET A 220 -12.81 5.22 -17.81
N ASP A 221 -11.76 6.00 -18.05
CA ASP A 221 -10.61 5.63 -18.90
C ASP A 221 -9.82 4.41 -18.42
N THR A 222 -9.98 3.99 -17.16
CA THR A 222 -9.28 2.85 -16.58
C THR A 222 -10.23 1.73 -16.13
N VAL A 223 -11.50 1.79 -16.52
CA VAL A 223 -12.50 0.75 -16.20
C VAL A 223 -12.09 -0.62 -16.73
N GLY A 224 -11.58 -0.69 -17.96
CA GLY A 224 -11.11 -1.95 -18.54
C GLY A 224 -9.99 -2.59 -17.72
N ILE A 225 -8.98 -1.80 -17.34
CA ILE A 225 -7.85 -2.27 -16.52
C ILE A 225 -8.33 -2.70 -15.13
N ARG A 226 -9.20 -1.90 -14.49
CA ARG A 226 -9.74 -2.29 -13.19
C ARG A 226 -10.52 -3.59 -13.26
N ARG A 227 -11.34 -3.79 -14.30
CA ARG A 227 -12.10 -5.04 -14.51
C ARG A 227 -11.20 -6.23 -14.85
N GLU A 228 -10.07 -5.99 -15.51
CA GLU A 228 -9.05 -7.01 -15.71
C GLU A 228 -8.41 -7.43 -14.37
N PHE A 229 -8.11 -6.46 -13.50
CA PHE A 229 -7.50 -6.72 -12.19
C PHE A 229 -8.50 -7.32 -11.20
N PHE A 230 -9.73 -6.81 -11.23
CA PHE A 230 -10.81 -7.17 -10.32
C PHE A 230 -12.08 -7.43 -11.14
N PRO A 231 -12.21 -8.63 -11.75
CA PRO A 231 -13.38 -9.00 -12.54
C PRO A 231 -14.67 -8.92 -11.73
N ILE A 232 -15.72 -8.39 -12.37
CA ILE A 232 -17.04 -8.17 -11.75
C ILE A 232 -18.08 -9.19 -12.23
N ASP A 233 -17.76 -9.92 -13.30
CA ASP A 233 -18.61 -10.89 -13.99
C ASP A 233 -17.74 -12.07 -14.46
N GLY A 234 -18.41 -13.14 -14.92
CA GLY A 234 -17.78 -14.39 -15.36
C GLY A 234 -17.32 -15.32 -14.23
N ASP A 235 -16.78 -16.49 -14.62
CA ASP A 235 -16.40 -17.58 -13.71
C ASP A 235 -15.22 -17.25 -12.77
N GLY A 236 -14.52 -16.14 -13.04
CA GLY A 236 -13.43 -15.60 -12.21
C GLY A 236 -13.77 -14.32 -11.46
N LYS A 237 -15.06 -13.97 -11.30
CA LYS A 237 -15.45 -12.72 -10.63
C LYS A 237 -14.96 -12.68 -9.19
N VAL A 238 -14.43 -11.54 -8.79
CA VAL A 238 -13.95 -11.29 -7.43
C VAL A 238 -14.74 -10.19 -6.74
N CYS A 239 -15.47 -9.36 -7.49
CA CYS A 239 -16.41 -8.40 -6.93
C CYS A 239 -17.79 -9.05 -6.75
N VAL A 240 -18.28 -9.11 -5.52
CA VAL A 240 -19.54 -9.72 -5.14
C VAL A 240 -20.39 -8.74 -4.31
N SER A 241 -21.62 -9.13 -3.93
CA SER A 241 -22.48 -8.32 -3.06
C SER A 241 -22.72 -6.88 -3.57
N LEU A 242 -23.02 -6.74 -4.87
CA LEU A 242 -23.16 -5.45 -5.53
C LEU A 242 -24.38 -4.68 -4.99
N ARG A 243 -24.17 -3.44 -4.57
CA ARG A 243 -25.22 -2.52 -4.14
C ARG A 243 -25.09 -1.16 -4.85
N ASN A 244 -26.22 -0.60 -5.26
CA ASN A 244 -26.29 0.76 -5.82
C ASN A 244 -26.90 1.74 -4.81
N TRP A 245 -26.96 3.01 -5.18
CA TRP A 245 -27.40 4.12 -4.33
C TRP A 245 -28.51 4.93 -5.01
N GLU A 246 -29.27 4.28 -5.90
CA GLU A 246 -30.30 4.94 -6.70
C GLU A 246 -31.47 5.41 -5.83
N GLU A 247 -31.75 4.72 -4.72
CA GLU A 247 -32.73 5.13 -3.70
C GLU A 247 -32.36 6.46 -3.02
N ARG A 248 -31.07 6.81 -3.03
CA ARG A 248 -30.56 8.12 -2.56
C ARG A 248 -30.32 9.10 -3.72
N GLY A 249 -30.85 8.82 -4.91
CA GLY A 249 -30.69 9.66 -6.09
C GLY A 249 -29.29 9.63 -6.72
N ILE A 250 -28.45 8.66 -6.36
CA ILE A 250 -27.09 8.52 -6.90
C ILE A 250 -27.06 7.36 -7.90
N SER A 251 -26.85 7.70 -9.18
CA SER A 251 -26.70 6.68 -10.23
C SER A 251 -25.55 5.71 -9.94
N LYS A 252 -25.72 4.43 -10.27
CA LYS A 252 -24.68 3.38 -10.22
C LYS A 252 -23.39 3.75 -10.98
N ASN A 253 -23.50 4.62 -11.99
CA ASN A 253 -22.35 5.10 -12.76
C ASN A 253 -21.50 6.13 -11.99
N GLN A 254 -21.98 6.63 -10.86
CA GLN A 254 -21.33 7.63 -10.02
C GLN A 254 -20.84 7.06 -8.70
N LEU A 255 -21.65 6.21 -8.05
CA LEU A 255 -21.30 5.49 -6.83
C LEU A 255 -21.93 4.09 -6.87
N TRP A 256 -21.15 3.09 -6.52
CA TRP A 256 -21.66 1.76 -6.21
C TRP A 256 -20.71 1.05 -5.24
N GLU A 257 -21.29 0.13 -4.49
CA GLU A 257 -20.68 -0.62 -3.40
C GLU A 257 -20.60 -2.10 -3.79
N PHE A 258 -19.57 -2.78 -3.33
CA PHE A 258 -19.38 -4.22 -3.51
C PHE A 258 -18.38 -4.76 -2.50
N GLU A 259 -18.32 -6.08 -2.36
CA GLU A 259 -17.26 -6.75 -1.62
C GLU A 259 -16.22 -7.31 -2.59
N LEU A 260 -14.94 -7.00 -2.36
CA LEU A 260 -13.84 -7.60 -3.09
C LEU A 260 -13.39 -8.88 -2.37
N HIS A 261 -13.37 -10.00 -3.10
CA HIS A 261 -13.12 -11.35 -2.61
C HIS A 261 -14.03 -11.78 -1.44
N GLY A 262 -15.22 -11.19 -1.33
CA GLY A 262 -16.09 -11.38 -0.15
C GLY A 262 -15.46 -10.92 1.17
N LYS A 263 -14.42 -10.08 1.12
CA LYS A 263 -13.57 -9.73 2.26
C LYS A 263 -13.49 -8.23 2.51
N PHE A 264 -13.27 -7.44 1.46
CA PHE A 264 -13.05 -6.01 1.58
C PHE A 264 -14.28 -5.23 1.14
N LEU A 265 -14.83 -4.39 2.01
CA LEU A 265 -15.88 -3.45 1.63
C LEU A 265 -15.30 -2.42 0.65
N CYS A 266 -15.90 -2.34 -0.52
CA CYS A 266 -15.40 -1.50 -1.61
C CYS A 266 -16.45 -0.52 -2.09
N TYR A 267 -15.98 0.67 -2.46
CA TYR A 267 -16.76 1.66 -3.17
C TYR A 267 -16.04 2.04 -4.44
N ARG A 268 -16.78 2.18 -5.54
CA ARG A 268 -16.26 2.81 -6.75
C ARG A 268 -16.95 4.14 -6.96
N ILE A 269 -16.14 5.16 -7.17
CA ILE A 269 -16.58 6.49 -7.58
C ILE A 269 -15.97 6.87 -8.93
N GLN A 270 -16.51 7.93 -9.55
CA GLN A 270 -15.77 8.63 -10.60
C GLN A 270 -14.49 9.24 -10.04
N HIS A 271 -13.53 9.52 -10.93
CA HIS A 271 -12.29 10.17 -10.53
C HIS A 271 -12.56 11.45 -9.73
N PRO A 272 -11.82 11.73 -8.64
CA PRO A 272 -12.04 12.92 -7.83
C PRO A 272 -12.00 14.23 -8.61
N SER A 273 -11.24 14.29 -9.71
CA SER A 273 -11.21 15.47 -10.59
C SER A 273 -12.41 15.62 -11.53
N ALA A 274 -13.32 14.66 -11.56
CA ALA A 274 -14.58 14.78 -12.31
C ALA A 274 -15.44 15.88 -11.68
N ARG A 275 -15.76 16.90 -12.50
CA ARG A 275 -16.42 18.14 -12.06
C ARG A 275 -17.94 18.12 -12.11
N SER A 276 -18.53 17.09 -12.72
CA SER A 276 -19.99 16.98 -12.85
C SER A 276 -20.67 17.00 -11.47
N ASN A 277 -21.85 17.61 -11.38
CA ASN A 277 -22.62 17.66 -10.14
C ASN A 277 -22.94 16.26 -9.60
N ALA A 278 -23.23 15.31 -10.49
CA ALA A 278 -23.47 13.91 -10.12
C ALA A 278 -22.24 13.25 -9.47
N ALA A 279 -21.03 13.50 -10.01
CA ALA A 279 -19.79 12.98 -9.41
C ALA A 279 -19.49 13.64 -8.05
N LYS A 280 -19.77 14.93 -7.90
CA LYS A 280 -19.63 15.64 -6.61
C LYS A 280 -20.60 15.11 -5.56
N ALA A 281 -21.87 14.92 -5.94
CA ALA A 281 -22.89 14.35 -5.07
C ALA A 281 -22.52 12.93 -4.60
N ALA A 282 -22.05 12.07 -5.52
CA ALA A 282 -21.57 10.74 -5.19
C ALA A 282 -20.40 10.75 -4.19
N ARG A 283 -19.42 11.65 -4.36
CA ARG A 283 -18.30 11.78 -3.40
C ARG A 283 -18.78 12.25 -2.03
N LYS A 284 -19.72 13.19 -1.98
CA LYS A 284 -20.32 13.66 -0.73
C LYS A 284 -21.07 12.51 -0.02
N GLN A 285 -21.91 11.79 -0.77
CA GLN A 285 -22.65 10.63 -0.25
C GLN A 285 -21.71 9.56 0.32
N LEU A 286 -20.61 9.25 -0.39
CA LEU A 286 -19.63 8.28 0.08
C LEU A 286 -19.00 8.72 1.41
N VAL A 287 -18.61 9.99 1.53
CA VAL A 287 -18.02 10.51 2.77
C VAL A 287 -19.00 10.42 3.94
N GLU A 288 -20.27 10.75 3.73
CA GLU A 288 -21.34 10.61 4.73
C GLU A 288 -21.50 9.15 5.20
N VAL A 289 -21.62 8.21 4.25
CA VAL A 289 -21.75 6.78 4.54
C VAL A 289 -20.55 6.25 5.33
N LEU A 290 -19.35 6.69 4.97
CA LEU A 290 -18.14 6.31 5.69
C LEU A 290 -18.07 6.94 7.09
N SER A 291 -18.57 8.16 7.29
CA SER A 291 -18.64 8.75 8.63
C SER A 291 -19.68 8.07 9.54
N GLU A 292 -20.76 7.54 8.99
CA GLU A 292 -21.81 6.83 9.75
C GLU A 292 -21.42 5.38 10.09
N THR A 293 -20.58 4.74 9.27
CA THR A 293 -20.15 3.36 9.48
C THR A 293 -18.92 3.29 10.38
N ILE A 294 -19.12 3.09 11.69
CA ILE A 294 -18.03 2.76 12.63
C ILE A 294 -17.43 1.39 12.24
N PRO A 295 -16.09 1.21 12.25
CA PRO A 295 -15.47 -0.09 11.98
C PRO A 295 -16.03 -1.20 12.86
N ARG A 296 -16.32 -2.37 12.27
CA ARG A 296 -16.79 -3.57 12.99
C ARG A 296 -15.86 -3.95 14.16
N LYS A 297 -14.55 -3.68 14.04
CA LYS A 297 -13.57 -3.87 15.12
C LYS A 297 -13.83 -3.00 16.35
N GLN A 298 -14.24 -1.74 16.17
CA GLN A 298 -14.55 -0.85 17.29
C GLN A 298 -15.88 -1.23 17.96
N LEU A 299 -16.83 -1.81 17.21
CA LEU A 299 -18.05 -2.37 17.77
C LEU A 299 -17.75 -3.55 18.73
N VAL A 300 -16.85 -4.45 18.35
CA VAL A 300 -16.47 -5.59 19.20
C VAL A 300 -15.76 -5.12 20.48
N THR A 301 -14.86 -4.14 20.39
CA THR A 301 -14.18 -3.58 21.57
C THR A 301 -15.12 -2.81 22.49
N ALA A 302 -16.09 -2.06 21.94
CA ALA A 302 -17.09 -1.34 22.73
C ALA A 302 -18.07 -2.29 23.43
N ILE A 303 -18.46 -3.40 22.79
CA ILE A 303 -19.28 -4.44 23.40
C ILE A 303 -18.50 -5.17 24.51
N ALA A 304 -17.21 -5.47 24.29
CA ALA A 304 -16.35 -6.08 25.31
C ALA A 304 -16.17 -5.13 26.52
N ALA A 305 -15.90 -3.85 26.30
CA ALA A 305 -15.75 -2.86 27.37
C ALA A 305 -17.07 -2.57 28.13
N GLY A 306 -18.23 -2.79 27.49
CA GLY A 306 -19.54 -2.69 28.14
C GLY A 306 -19.99 -3.96 28.87
N ALA A 307 -19.32 -5.09 28.63
CA ALA A 307 -19.62 -6.37 29.30
C ALA A 307 -18.81 -6.56 30.60
N ASP A 308 -17.68 -5.86 30.76
CA ASP A 308 -16.86 -5.90 31.98
C ASP A 308 -17.31 -4.88 33.06
N GLY A 309 -18.46 -4.22 32.84
CA GLY A 309 -19.00 -3.15 33.70
C GLY A 309 -20.34 -3.47 34.37
N LEU A 310 -20.76 -4.74 34.42
CA LEU A 310 -21.96 -5.21 35.13
C LEU A 310 -21.62 -6.30 36.14
#